data_AF-A0A2W4PEY7-F1
#
_entry.id   AF-A0A2W4PEY7-F1
#
_cell.length_a   1.000
_cell.length_b   1.000
_cell.length_c   1.000
_cell.angle_alpha   90.00
_cell.angle_beta   90.00
_cell.angle_gamma   90.00
#
_symmetry.space_group_name_H-M   'P 1'
#
loop_
_entity.id
_entity.type
_entity.pdbx_description
1 polymer ?
#
loop_
_entity_poly.entity_id
_entity_poly.type
_entity_poly.pdbx_seq_one_letter_code
_entity_poly.pdbx_strand_id
1 'polypeptide(L)'
;MVRLAQLGIAVGALGIVLTFMGLFPGVMGITPAAGIGTVQFFIILSGFTLLIFGALIYVKYAYYAEVGSTLLQQIGVRLALTGLMFSGLVGLADTLGFGSHPRSEGETYFGWLQAFGVLAGFLVASIGVLIYAVGGGDPTSSE
;
A
#
# COMPACT_ATOMS: atom_id res chain seq x y z
N MET A 1 5.23 -22.13 11.36
CA MET A 1 4.31 -20.99 11.08
C MET A 1 4.86 -19.65 11.58
N VAL A 2 5.47 -19.59 12.79
CA VAL A 2 6.09 -18.37 13.35
C VAL A 2 7.06 -17.64 12.39
N ARG A 3 7.87 -18.37 11.61
CA ARG A 3 8.79 -17.76 10.62
C ARG A 3 8.07 -16.97 9.51
N LEU A 4 6.87 -17.41 9.10
CA LEU A 4 6.09 -16.71 8.07
C LEU A 4 5.40 -15.46 8.63
N ALA A 5 4.96 -15.51 9.90
CA ALA A 5 4.49 -14.31 10.58
C ALA A 5 5.62 -13.28 10.77
N GLN A 6 6.83 -13.73 11.14
CA GLN A 6 8.02 -12.88 11.23
C GLN A 6 8.40 -12.29 9.86
N LEU A 7 8.26 -13.06 8.77
CA LEU A 7 8.44 -12.54 7.42
C LEU A 7 7.43 -11.42 7.13
N GLY A 8 6.16 -11.58 7.50
CA GLY A 8 5.15 -10.53 7.38
C GLY A 8 5.53 -9.24 8.10
N ILE A 9 6.06 -9.34 9.32
CA ILE A 9 6.59 -8.20 10.08
C ILE A 9 7.78 -7.56 9.36
N ALA A 10 8.75 -8.37 8.90
CA ALA A 10 9.95 -7.86 8.22
C ALA A 10 9.60 -7.15 6.90
N VAL A 11 8.70 -7.72 6.11
CA VAL A 11 8.20 -7.13 4.86
C VAL A 11 7.42 -5.84 5.14
N GLY A 12 6.55 -5.86 6.17
CA GLY A 12 5.80 -4.68 6.58
C GLY A 12 6.71 -3.55 7.08
N ALA A 13 7.71 -3.88 7.90
CA ALA A 13 8.71 -2.93 8.39
C ALA A 13 9.53 -2.32 7.25
N LEU A 14 9.96 -3.12 6.28
CA LEU A 14 10.61 -2.62 5.07
C LEU A 14 9.69 -1.68 4.29
N GLY A 15 8.41 -2.03 4.17
CA GLY A 15 7.39 -1.19 3.56
C GLY A 15 7.28 0.18 4.23
N ILE A 16 7.22 0.21 5.57
CA ILE A 16 7.22 1.45 6.36
C ILE A 16 8.47 2.29 6.03
N VAL A 17 9.66 1.69 6.10
CA VAL A 17 10.92 2.40 5.81
C VAL A 17 10.89 3.05 4.43
N LEU A 18 10.50 2.30 3.39
CA LEU A 18 10.43 2.82 2.03
C LEU A 18 9.38 3.94 1.89
N THR A 19 8.19 3.78 2.48
CA THR A 19 7.17 4.83 2.45
C THR A 19 7.66 6.11 3.13
N PHE A 20 8.34 6.01 4.28
CA PHE A 20 8.94 7.16 4.96
C PHE A 20 10.04 7.82 4.13
N MET A 21 10.93 7.04 3.51
CA MET A 21 11.97 7.55 2.62
C MET A 21 11.37 8.29 1.42
N GLY A 22 10.31 7.75 0.84
CA GLY A 22 9.60 8.40 -0.27
C GLY A 22 8.87 9.67 0.16
N LEU A 23 8.24 9.68 1.35
CA LEU A 23 7.51 10.84 1.85
C LEU A 23 8.45 11.98 2.26
N PHE A 24 9.62 11.64 2.80
CA PHE A 24 10.62 12.58 3.29
C PHE A 24 12.00 12.31 2.68
N PRO A 25 12.21 12.63 1.39
CA PRO A 25 13.51 12.42 0.73
C PRO A 25 14.65 13.20 1.41
N GLY A 26 14.33 14.28 2.14
CA GLY A 26 15.30 15.02 2.94
C GLY A 26 15.98 14.19 4.03
N VAL A 27 15.37 13.10 4.51
CA VAL A 27 16.00 12.15 5.46
C VAL A 27 17.20 11.44 4.82
N MET A 28 17.20 11.29 3.49
CA MET A 28 18.29 10.69 2.72
C MET A 28 19.34 11.72 2.27
N GLY A 29 19.21 12.99 2.68
CA GLY A 29 20.09 14.08 2.23
C GLY A 29 19.88 14.48 0.76
N ILE A 30 18.78 14.06 0.13
CA ILE A 30 18.41 14.44 -1.24
C ILE A 30 17.61 15.74 -1.17
N THR A 31 18.01 16.75 -1.94
CA THR A 31 17.26 18.00 -2.07
C THR A 31 15.88 17.71 -2.67
N PRO A 32 14.77 18.05 -1.99
CA PRO A 32 13.44 17.86 -2.54
C PRO A 32 13.29 18.64 -3.84
N ALA A 33 12.71 18.02 -4.87
CA ALA A 33 12.25 18.73 -6.05
C ALA A 33 11.06 19.62 -5.70
N ALA A 34 10.66 20.54 -6.60
CA ALA A 34 9.43 21.32 -6.45
C ALA A 34 8.20 20.39 -6.57
N GLY A 35 7.87 19.68 -5.48
CA GLY A 35 6.78 18.71 -5.41
C GLY A 35 7.21 17.24 -5.28
N ILE A 36 6.24 16.33 -5.37
CA ILE A 36 6.49 14.88 -5.33
C ILE A 36 6.85 14.42 -6.74
N GLY A 37 8.11 14.09 -6.96
CA GLY A 37 8.55 13.56 -8.25
C GLY A 37 8.04 12.14 -8.54
N THR A 38 8.08 11.73 -9.79
CA THR A 38 7.68 10.37 -10.22
C THR A 38 8.43 9.27 -9.48
N VAL A 39 9.77 9.35 -9.41
CA VAL A 39 10.60 8.36 -8.71
C VAL A 39 10.25 8.32 -7.22
N GLN A 40 10.02 9.48 -6.63
CA GLN A 40 9.60 9.60 -5.23
C GLN A 40 8.26 8.88 -5.00
N PHE A 41 7.28 9.09 -5.88
CA PHE A 41 5.99 8.39 -5.80
C PHE A 41 6.12 6.87 -5.98
N PHE A 42 6.98 6.38 -6.89
CA PHE A 42 7.25 4.95 -7.02
C PHE A 42 7.80 4.33 -5.72
N ILE A 43 8.65 5.05 -4.99
CA ILE A 43 9.17 4.60 -3.69
C ILE A 43 8.04 4.57 -2.64
N ILE A 44 7.20 5.60 -2.60
CA ILE A 44 6.03 5.64 -1.69
C ILE A 44 5.09 4.46 -1.98
N LEU A 45 4.72 4.25 -3.25
CA LEU A 45 3.79 3.22 -3.69
C LEU A 45 4.34 1.82 -3.43
N SER A 46 5.62 1.57 -3.73
CA SER A 46 6.26 0.27 -3.45
C SER A 46 6.36 0.00 -1.95
N GLY A 47 6.72 1.00 -1.14
CA GLY A 47 6.71 0.88 0.32
C GLY A 47 5.33 0.56 0.86
N PHE A 48 4.30 1.26 0.39
CA PHE A 48 2.93 1.02 0.85
C PHE A 48 2.40 -0.34 0.40
N THR A 49 2.78 -0.78 -0.80
CA THR A 49 2.47 -2.12 -1.31
C THR A 49 3.08 -3.20 -0.40
N LEU A 50 4.37 -3.09 -0.06
CA LEU A 50 5.02 -4.02 0.87
C LEU A 50 4.39 -3.97 2.25
N LEU A 51 3.98 -2.79 2.72
CA LEU A 51 3.27 -2.64 3.99
C LEU A 51 1.96 -3.43 4.00
N ILE A 52 1.13 -3.30 2.95
CA ILE A 52 -0.13 -4.03 2.80
C ILE A 52 0.11 -5.54 2.72
N PHE A 53 1.07 -6.00 1.91
CA PHE A 53 1.41 -7.42 1.82
C PHE A 53 1.93 -7.98 3.16
N GLY A 54 2.83 -7.25 3.82
CA GLY A 54 3.35 -7.63 5.14
C GLY A 54 2.25 -7.78 6.17
N ALA A 55 1.29 -6.85 6.20
CA ALA A 55 0.13 -6.92 7.08
C ALA A 55 -0.77 -8.14 6.78
N LEU A 56 -1.10 -8.40 5.51
CA LEU A 56 -1.91 -9.55 5.12
C LEU A 56 -1.23 -10.89 5.47
N ILE A 57 0.08 -11.00 5.20
CA ILE A 57 0.88 -12.19 5.54
C ILE A 57 0.91 -12.38 7.05
N TYR A 58 1.20 -11.31 7.81
CA TYR A 58 1.24 -11.36 9.27
C TYR A 58 -0.09 -11.85 9.83
N VAL A 59 -1.20 -11.24 9.44
CA VAL A 59 -2.54 -11.63 9.93
C VAL A 59 -2.86 -13.08 9.59
N LYS A 60 -2.57 -13.53 8.35
CA LYS A 60 -2.82 -14.91 7.92
C LYS A 60 -2.09 -15.92 8.81
N TYR A 61 -0.80 -15.70 9.05
CA TYR A 61 0.04 -16.70 9.74
C TYR A 61 0.10 -16.52 11.26
N ALA A 62 -0.28 -15.37 11.79
CA ALA A 62 -0.36 -15.13 13.22
C ALA A 62 -1.69 -15.62 13.81
N TYR A 63 -2.81 -15.44 13.09
CA TYR A 63 -4.14 -15.71 13.64
C TYR A 63 -4.91 -16.83 12.91
N TYR A 64 -4.72 -17.00 11.60
CA TYR A 64 -5.56 -17.88 10.77
C TYR A 64 -4.75 -18.90 9.96
N ALA A 65 -3.67 -19.43 10.55
CA ALA A 65 -2.69 -20.22 9.82
C ALA A 65 -3.25 -21.56 9.32
N GLU A 66 -4.12 -22.19 10.11
CA GLU A 66 -4.71 -23.51 9.82
C GLU A 66 -6.16 -23.43 9.33
N VAL A 67 -6.78 -22.25 9.40
CA VAL A 67 -8.17 -22.02 8.99
C VAL A 67 -8.22 -21.54 7.54
N GLY A 68 -9.17 -22.07 6.75
CA GLY A 68 -9.44 -21.58 5.40
C GLY A 68 -9.91 -20.12 5.40
N SER A 69 -9.61 -19.38 4.33
CA SER A 69 -10.02 -17.97 4.24
C SER A 69 -11.52 -17.84 4.04
N THR A 70 -12.19 -17.06 4.91
CA THR A 70 -13.63 -16.78 4.80
C THR A 70 -13.94 -15.92 3.57
N LEU A 71 -15.22 -15.86 3.17
CA LEU A 71 -15.66 -14.99 2.07
C LEU A 71 -15.31 -13.52 2.36
N LEU A 72 -15.51 -13.08 3.61
CA LEU A 72 -15.21 -11.71 4.03
C LEU A 72 -13.70 -11.41 3.93
N GLN A 73 -12.85 -12.37 4.30
CA GLN A 73 -11.40 -12.27 4.12
C GLN A 73 -11.02 -12.17 2.64
N GLN A 74 -11.64 -12.96 1.76
CA GLN A 74 -11.38 -12.86 0.32
C GLN A 74 -11.78 -11.51 -0.26
N ILE A 75 -12.90 -10.94 0.21
CA ILE A 75 -13.31 -9.57 -0.15
C ILE A 75 -12.29 -8.55 0.36
N GLY A 76 -11.84 -8.67 1.61
CA GLY A 76 -10.84 -7.79 2.20
C GLY A 76 -9.54 -7.73 1.39
N VAL A 77 -9.01 -8.89 0.97
CA VAL A 77 -7.81 -8.94 0.11
C VAL A 77 -8.05 -8.26 -1.24
N ARG A 78 -9.18 -8.53 -1.90
CA ARG A 78 -9.48 -7.91 -3.20
C ARG A 78 -9.65 -6.40 -3.08
N LEU A 79 -10.31 -5.93 -2.03
CA LEU A 79 -10.45 -4.51 -1.75
C LEU A 79 -9.10 -3.86 -1.48
N ALA A 80 -8.23 -4.54 -0.71
CA ALA A 80 -6.87 -4.08 -0.43
C ALA A 80 -6.06 -3.86 -1.72
N LEU A 81 -6.04 -4.87 -2.60
CA LEU A 81 -5.34 -4.84 -3.87
C LEU A 81 -5.94 -3.82 -4.85
N THR A 82 -7.27 -3.66 -4.86
CA THR A 82 -7.95 -2.67 -5.71
C THR A 82 -7.59 -1.25 -5.29
N GLY A 83 -7.53 -0.97 -3.98
CA GLY A 83 -7.08 0.32 -3.46
C GLY A 83 -5.63 0.64 -3.87
N LEU A 84 -4.74 -0.34 -3.79
CA LEU A 84 -3.34 -0.21 -4.27
C LEU A 84 -3.28 0.08 -5.77
N MET A 85 -4.02 -0.70 -6.58
CA MET A 85 -4.07 -0.49 -8.03
C MET A 85 -4.61 0.90 -8.37
N PHE A 86 -5.70 1.31 -7.73
CA PHE A 86 -6.30 2.64 -7.94
C PHE A 86 -5.32 3.76 -7.59
N SER A 87 -4.65 3.66 -6.43
CA SER A 87 -3.61 4.61 -6.03
C SER A 87 -2.46 4.66 -7.04
N GLY A 88 -2.03 3.51 -7.57
CA GLY A 88 -0.99 3.45 -8.58
C GLY A 88 -1.41 4.15 -9.89
N LEU A 89 -2.62 3.88 -10.38
CA LEU A 89 -3.15 4.49 -11.60
C LEU A 89 -3.29 6.01 -11.46
N VAL A 90 -3.86 6.48 -10.35
CA VAL A 90 -4.00 7.93 -10.11
C VAL A 90 -2.64 8.59 -9.94
N GLY A 91 -1.79 8.06 -9.06
CA GLY A 91 -0.49 8.65 -8.77
C GLY A 91 0.52 8.60 -9.92
N LEU A 92 0.30 7.72 -10.90
CA LEU A 92 1.10 7.65 -12.13
C LEU A 92 0.38 8.25 -13.36
N ALA A 93 -0.80 8.85 -13.21
CA ALA A 93 -1.60 9.34 -14.34
C ALA A 93 -0.82 10.31 -15.25
N ASP A 94 -0.12 11.30 -14.69
CA ASP A 94 0.70 12.24 -15.47
C ASP A 94 1.87 11.55 -16.17
N THR A 95 2.45 10.50 -15.54
CA THR A 95 3.57 9.74 -16.11
C THR A 95 3.15 8.81 -17.24
N LEU A 96 1.90 8.33 -17.18
CA LEU A 96 1.29 7.49 -18.20
C LEU A 96 0.65 8.29 -19.34
N GLY A 97 0.57 9.62 -19.22
CA GLY A 97 0.05 10.52 -20.25
C GLY A 97 -1.47 10.75 -20.21
N PHE A 98 -2.17 10.28 -19.17
CA PHE A 98 -3.60 10.53 -18.93
C PHE A 98 -3.87 11.64 -17.90
N GLY A 99 -2.80 12.19 -17.31
CA GLY A 99 -2.89 13.15 -16.22
C GLY A 99 -3.18 14.59 -16.67
N SER A 100 -3.48 15.45 -15.70
CA SER A 100 -4.01 16.79 -15.95
C SER A 100 -2.93 17.83 -16.24
N HIS A 101 -1.65 17.52 -15.99
CA HIS A 101 -0.54 18.44 -16.26
C HIS A 101 0.27 17.97 -17.47
N PRO A 102 0.14 18.64 -18.64
CA PRO A 102 0.97 18.33 -19.79
C PRO A 102 2.44 18.57 -19.45
N ARG A 103 3.31 17.70 -19.98
CA ARG A 103 4.75 17.66 -19.75
C ARG A 103 5.48 18.79 -20.49
N SER A 104 5.02 20.03 -20.34
CA SER A 104 5.74 21.22 -20.78
C SER A 104 6.55 21.74 -19.59
N GLU A 105 7.86 21.88 -19.76
CA GLU A 105 8.77 22.58 -18.84
C GLU A 105 9.28 21.78 -17.60
N GLY A 106 9.67 20.52 -17.77
CA GLY A 106 10.71 19.89 -16.94
C GLY A 106 10.36 19.44 -15.50
N GLU A 107 9.32 19.99 -14.87
CA GLU A 107 8.88 19.58 -13.53
C GLU A 107 7.54 18.84 -13.59
N THR A 108 7.54 17.56 -13.19
CA THR A 108 6.30 16.78 -13.05
C THR A 108 5.59 17.25 -11.79
N TYR A 109 4.57 18.08 -11.94
CA TYR A 109 3.81 18.62 -10.82
C TYR A 109 2.74 17.64 -10.34
N PHE A 110 2.88 17.17 -9.10
CA PHE A 110 1.90 16.30 -8.48
C PHE A 110 0.66 17.10 -8.05
N GLY A 111 -0.44 16.94 -8.79
CA GLY A 111 -1.66 17.73 -8.58
C GLY A 111 -2.40 17.40 -7.29
N TRP A 112 -3.13 18.36 -6.73
CA TRP A 112 -3.95 18.15 -5.52
C TRP A 112 -4.99 17.03 -5.68
N LEU A 113 -5.67 16.98 -6.83
CA LEU A 113 -6.65 15.93 -7.13
C LEU A 113 -6.00 14.54 -7.21
N GLN A 114 -4.76 14.48 -7.72
CA GLN A 114 -3.98 13.25 -7.80
C GLN A 114 -3.58 12.78 -6.40
N ALA A 115 -3.11 13.70 -5.55
CA ALA A 115 -2.81 13.43 -4.15
C ALA A 115 -4.02 12.89 -3.39
N PHE A 116 -5.18 13.51 -3.59
CA PHE A 116 -6.43 13.06 -2.97
C PHE A 116 -6.82 11.65 -3.43
N GLY A 117 -6.77 11.36 -4.73
CA GLY A 117 -7.12 10.04 -5.24
C GLY A 117 -6.14 8.94 -4.78
N VAL A 118 -4.84 9.25 -4.69
CA VAL A 118 -3.82 8.36 -4.09
C VAL A 118 -4.15 8.06 -2.64
N LEU A 119 -4.42 9.10 -1.82
CA LEU A 119 -4.75 8.94 -0.41
C LEU A 119 -6.04 8.13 -0.22
N ALA A 120 -7.06 8.37 -1.05
CA ALA A 120 -8.29 7.59 -1.06
C ALA A 120 -8.01 6.11 -1.38
N GLY A 121 -7.16 5.83 -2.38
CA GLY A 121 -6.73 4.48 -2.72
C GLY A 121 -5.99 3.76 -1.58
N PHE A 122 -5.06 4.44 -0.91
CA PHE A 122 -4.37 3.91 0.27
C PHE A 122 -5.30 3.66 1.46
N LEU A 123 -6.30 4.54 1.66
CA LEU A 123 -7.30 4.35 2.69
C LEU A 123 -8.19 3.13 2.40
N VAL A 124 -8.65 2.98 1.16
CA VAL A 124 -9.39 1.78 0.71
C VAL A 124 -8.53 0.53 0.89
N ALA A 125 -7.24 0.60 0.54
CA ALA A 125 -6.32 -0.52 0.69
C ALA A 125 -6.21 -0.97 2.16
N SER A 126 -6.08 0.01 3.06
CA SER A 126 -6.00 -0.19 4.51
C SER A 126 -7.29 -0.76 5.08
N ILE A 127 -8.45 -0.28 4.64
CA ILE A 127 -9.77 -0.85 5.01
C ILE A 127 -9.86 -2.31 4.60
N GLY A 128 -9.38 -2.68 3.40
CA GLY A 128 -9.33 -4.07 2.96
C GLY A 128 -8.53 -4.97 3.91
N VAL A 129 -7.39 -4.50 4.41
CA VAL A 129 -6.60 -5.21 5.43
C VAL A 129 -7.35 -5.34 6.75
N LEU A 130 -8.04 -4.29 7.20
CA LEU A 130 -8.83 -4.33 8.43
C LEU A 130 -9.99 -5.35 8.33
N ILE A 131 -10.68 -5.37 7.20
CA ILE A 131 -11.73 -6.36 6.91
C ILE A 131 -11.13 -7.78 6.94
N TYR A 132 -9.94 -7.97 6.37
CA TYR A 132 -9.26 -9.26 6.41
C TYR A 132 -8.89 -9.71 7.84
N ALA A 133 -8.43 -8.77 8.67
CA ALA A 133 -8.05 -9.04 10.05
C ALA A 133 -9.25 -9.39 10.94
N VAL A 134 -10.35 -8.65 10.81
CA VAL A 134 -11.55 -8.82 11.65
C VAL A 134 -12.45 -9.94 11.14
N GLY A 135 -12.47 -10.20 9.83
CA GLY A 135 -13.42 -11.12 9.20
C GLY A 135 -13.04 -12.61 9.23
N GLY A 136 -12.04 -13.00 10.01
CA GLY A 136 -11.65 -14.40 10.13
C GLY A 136 -12.65 -15.22 10.95
N GLY A 137 -12.79 -16.50 10.60
CA GLY A 137 -13.61 -17.44 11.36
C GLY A 137 -12.96 -17.78 12.69
N ASP A 138 -13.77 -18.13 13.69
CA ASP A 138 -13.28 -18.57 14.98
C ASP A 138 -12.45 -19.86 14.83
N PRO A 139 -11.14 -19.86 15.12
CA PRO A 139 -10.32 -21.06 15.03
C PRO A 139 -10.70 -22.13 16.05
N THR A 140 -11.57 -21.82 17.03
CA THR A 140 -12.01 -22.75 18.08
C THR A 140 -13.36 -23.42 17.79
N SER A 141 -14.07 -23.03 16.72
CA SER A 141 -15.41 -23.57 16.43
C SER A 141 -15.42 -24.90 15.66
N SER A 142 -14.29 -25.63 15.64
CA SER A 142 -14.17 -26.95 15.03
C SER A 142 -13.96 -28.05 16.08
N GLU A 143 -14.83 -28.06 17.10
CA GLU A 143 -15.08 -29.20 17.99
C GLU A 143 -16.50 -29.74 17.77
#